data_AF-A0A6J4K137-F1
#
_entry.id   AF-A0A6J4K137-F1
#
_cell.length_a   1.000
_cell.length_b   1.000
_cell.length_c   1.000
_cell.angle_alpha   90.00
_cell.angle_beta   90.00
_cell.angle_gamma   90.00
#
_symmetry.space_group_name_H-M   'P 1'
#
loop_
_entity.id
_entity.type
_entity.pdbx_description
1 polymer ?
#
loop_
_entity_poly.entity_id
_entity_poly.type
_entity_poly.pdbx_seq_one_letter_code
_entity_poly.pdbx_strand_id
1 'polypeptide(L)'
;MPVPDTTDLARLPLWAAVAFAARCARRVQPLFEAGWPQTAKFRRARAEQAAALERAIAVAERFAAQAAGEPGYSAAADADHAVDAQTAAGQFAADKAITAYADAAAGAAYAADVAADLTAGAAWARREDVYDLAARAVRGAASHPPTQADIRQDFERLVGAAQGQEWDDRTPVPATFFGT
;
A
#
# COMPACT_ATOMS: atom_id res chain seq x y z
N MET A 1 12.08 -9.24 14.32
CA MET A 1 12.17 -7.79 14.54
C MET A 1 10.77 -7.22 14.52
N PRO A 2 10.44 -6.18 15.29
CA PRO A 2 9.13 -5.53 15.17
C PRO A 2 8.96 -4.97 13.76
N VAL A 3 7.73 -4.93 13.23
CA VAL A 3 7.41 -4.22 11.98
C VAL A 3 7.12 -2.74 12.26
N PRO A 4 7.34 -1.82 11.31
CA PRO A 4 7.07 -0.41 11.53
C PRO A 4 5.60 -0.16 11.90
N ASP A 5 5.38 0.69 12.91
CA ASP A 5 4.06 1.19 13.31
C ASP A 5 3.86 2.65 12.91
N THR A 6 2.72 3.26 13.29
CA THR A 6 2.43 4.67 12.99
C THR A 6 3.52 5.62 13.51
N THR A 7 4.11 5.34 14.68
CA THR A 7 5.16 6.20 15.28
C THR A 7 6.47 6.09 14.50
N ASP A 8 6.83 4.88 14.07
CA ASP A 8 7.96 4.67 13.16
C ASP A 8 7.73 5.42 11.83
N LEU A 9 6.54 5.32 11.24
CA LEU A 9 6.22 5.95 9.95
C LEU A 9 6.23 7.48 10.01
N ALA A 10 5.91 8.09 11.16
CA ALA A 10 5.99 9.53 11.35
C ALA A 10 7.41 10.11 11.20
N ARG A 11 8.45 9.25 11.19
CA ARG A 11 9.84 9.64 10.90
C ARG A 11 10.11 9.86 9.42
N LEU A 12 9.18 9.45 8.55
CA LEU A 12 9.28 9.64 7.11
C LEU A 12 8.52 10.89 6.67
N PRO A 13 9.02 11.60 5.65
CA PRO A 13 8.21 12.55 4.90
C PRO A 13 6.94 11.90 4.35
N LEU A 14 5.91 12.70 4.14
CA LEU A 14 4.58 12.23 3.73
C LEU A 14 4.64 11.26 2.55
N TRP A 15 5.41 11.60 1.52
CA TRP A 15 5.46 10.83 0.28
C TRP A 15 6.31 9.58 0.39
N ALA A 16 7.33 9.61 1.25
CA ALA A 16 8.09 8.43 1.62
C ALA A 16 7.20 7.42 2.38
N ALA A 17 6.31 7.88 3.27
CA ALA A 17 5.36 6.99 3.94
C ALA A 17 4.41 6.30 2.94
N VAL A 18 3.88 7.03 1.96
CA VAL A 18 3.04 6.47 0.89
C VAL A 18 3.83 5.49 0.01
N ALA A 19 5.07 5.84 -0.37
CA ALA A 19 5.93 4.94 -1.14
C ALA A 19 6.23 3.63 -0.41
N PHE A 20 6.47 3.72 0.90
CA PHE A 20 6.69 2.55 1.74
C PHE A 20 5.45 1.66 1.82
N ALA A 21 4.25 2.26 1.95
CA ALA A 21 3.00 1.52 1.92
C ALA A 21 2.80 0.77 0.59
N ALA A 22 3.08 1.43 -0.54
CA ALA A 22 3.02 0.80 -1.87
C ALA A 22 4.01 -0.37 -2.00
N ARG A 23 5.25 -0.19 -1.51
CA ARG A 23 6.26 -1.26 -1.50
C ARG A 23 5.85 -2.44 -0.62
N CYS A 24 5.21 -2.20 0.52
CA CYS A 24 4.63 -3.26 1.35
C CYS A 24 3.58 -4.06 0.57
N ALA A 25 2.70 -3.39 -0.18
CA ALA A 25 1.70 -4.04 -1.02
C ALA A 25 2.31 -4.88 -2.15
N ARG A 26 3.35 -4.37 -2.82
CA ARG A 26 4.10 -5.14 -3.83
C ARG A 26 4.69 -6.45 -3.28
N ARG A 27 5.18 -6.45 -2.04
CA ARG A 27 5.77 -7.67 -1.43
C ARG A 27 4.79 -8.81 -1.25
N VAL A 28 3.52 -8.51 -1.01
CA VAL A 28 2.48 -9.52 -0.83
C VAL A 28 1.72 -9.85 -2.12
N GLN A 29 1.97 -9.13 -3.21
CA GLN A 29 1.38 -9.41 -4.53
C GLN A 29 1.61 -10.86 -5.01
N PRO A 30 2.82 -11.45 -4.91
CA PRO A 30 3.02 -12.84 -5.32
C PRO A 30 2.20 -13.85 -4.50
N LEU A 31 1.84 -13.50 -3.25
CA LEU A 31 1.06 -14.36 -2.37
C LEU A 31 -0.40 -14.44 -2.84
N PHE A 32 -0.94 -13.36 -3.39
CA PHE A 32 -2.26 -13.37 -4.00
C PHE A 32 -2.33 -14.36 -5.16
N GLU A 33 -1.31 -14.38 -6.02
CA GLU A 33 -1.27 -15.33 -7.13
C GLU A 33 -1.15 -16.78 -6.68
N ALA A 34 -0.39 -17.03 -5.61
CA ALA A 34 -0.18 -18.35 -5.03
C ALA A 34 -1.42 -18.86 -4.25
N GLY A 35 -2.11 -17.99 -3.52
CA GLY A 35 -3.29 -18.32 -2.71
C GLY A 35 -4.58 -18.43 -3.53
N TRP A 36 -4.63 -17.83 -4.72
CA TRP A 36 -5.84 -17.89 -5.55
C TRP A 36 -6.05 -19.29 -6.17
N PRO A 37 -7.28 -19.84 -6.17
CA PRO A 37 -7.55 -21.12 -6.80
C PRO A 37 -7.30 -21.12 -8.31
N GLN A 38 -6.57 -22.11 -8.79
CA GLN A 38 -6.15 -22.21 -10.19
C GLN A 38 -7.22 -22.82 -11.13
N THR A 39 -8.47 -22.93 -10.69
CA THR A 39 -9.54 -23.52 -11.52
C THR A 39 -10.07 -22.51 -12.55
N ALA A 40 -10.48 -23.01 -13.72
CA ALA A 40 -11.01 -22.17 -14.80
C ALA A 40 -12.22 -21.31 -14.36
N LYS A 41 -13.02 -21.81 -13.42
CA LYS A 41 -14.18 -21.11 -12.84
C LYS A 41 -13.82 -19.75 -12.26
N PHE A 42 -12.63 -19.62 -11.65
CA PHE A 42 -12.23 -18.40 -10.93
C PHE A 42 -11.25 -17.53 -11.71
N ARG A 43 -10.90 -17.91 -12.95
CA ARG A 43 -9.91 -17.18 -13.76
C ARG A 43 -10.29 -15.71 -13.99
N ARG A 44 -11.55 -15.46 -14.34
CA ARG A 44 -12.05 -14.10 -14.60
C ARG A 44 -12.04 -13.25 -13.33
N ALA A 45 -12.62 -13.78 -12.24
CA ALA A 45 -12.62 -13.10 -10.95
C ALA A 45 -11.19 -12.79 -10.48
N ARG A 46 -10.25 -13.74 -10.60
CA ARG A 46 -8.82 -13.51 -10.28
C ARG A 46 -8.25 -12.32 -11.04
N ALA A 47 -8.49 -12.25 -12.35
CA ALA A 47 -7.95 -11.20 -13.20
C ALA A 47 -8.55 -9.83 -12.85
N GLU A 48 -9.86 -9.76 -12.61
CA GLU A 48 -10.54 -8.53 -12.20
C GLU A 48 -10.02 -8.03 -10.84
N GLN A 49 -9.80 -8.94 -9.90
CA GLN A 49 -9.29 -8.67 -8.55
C GLN A 49 -7.83 -8.23 -8.57
N ALA A 50 -6.97 -8.98 -9.27
CA ALA A 50 -5.58 -8.59 -9.48
C ALA A 50 -5.47 -7.20 -10.12
N ALA A 51 -6.31 -6.92 -11.12
CA ALA A 51 -6.32 -5.62 -11.78
C ALA A 51 -6.79 -4.49 -10.85
N ALA A 52 -7.75 -4.73 -9.95
CA ALA A 52 -8.18 -3.72 -8.98
C ALA A 52 -7.06 -3.40 -7.97
N LEU A 53 -6.43 -4.44 -7.41
CA LEU A 53 -5.33 -4.30 -6.46
C LEU A 53 -4.10 -3.65 -7.09
N GLU A 54 -3.78 -4.00 -8.34
CA GLU A 54 -2.72 -3.36 -9.12
C GLU A 54 -2.98 -1.86 -9.33
N ARG A 55 -4.23 -1.48 -9.67
CA ARG A 55 -4.59 -0.05 -9.82
C ARG A 55 -4.40 0.74 -8.53
N ALA A 56 -4.78 0.16 -7.39
CA ALA A 56 -4.62 0.78 -6.08
C ALA A 56 -3.15 1.05 -5.74
N ILE A 57 -2.28 0.05 -5.96
CA ILE A 57 -0.83 0.19 -5.75
C ILE A 57 -0.24 1.23 -6.71
N ALA A 58 -0.60 1.17 -7.99
CA ALA A 58 -0.11 2.10 -9.00
C ALA A 58 -0.54 3.55 -8.74
N VAL A 59 -1.66 3.80 -8.07
CA VAL A 59 -2.04 5.13 -7.59
C VAL A 59 -1.07 5.63 -6.52
N ALA A 60 -0.78 4.81 -5.51
CA ALA A 60 0.16 5.17 -4.45
C ALA A 60 1.58 5.40 -4.96
N GLU A 61 2.07 4.55 -5.88
CA GLU A 61 3.37 4.70 -6.53
C GLU A 61 3.45 6.02 -7.32
N ARG A 62 2.43 6.32 -8.13
CA ARG A 62 2.38 7.57 -8.91
C ARG A 62 2.34 8.80 -8.02
N PHE A 63 1.51 8.79 -6.97
CA PHE A 63 1.45 9.88 -6.01
C PHE A 63 2.83 10.17 -5.40
N ALA A 64 3.49 9.14 -4.87
CA ALA A 64 4.79 9.30 -4.23
C ALA A 64 5.90 9.72 -5.20
N ALA A 65 5.80 9.34 -6.49
CA ALA A 65 6.78 9.68 -7.51
C ALA A 65 6.63 11.07 -8.14
N GLN A 66 5.41 11.63 -8.20
CA GLN A 66 5.10 12.80 -9.02
C GLN A 66 4.97 14.13 -8.29
N ALA A 67 5.10 14.12 -6.98
CA ALA A 67 5.09 15.33 -6.18
C ALA A 67 3.83 16.21 -6.17
N ALA A 68 2.75 15.75 -6.80
CA ALA A 68 1.43 16.39 -6.85
C ALA A 68 0.48 15.47 -7.65
N GLY A 69 0.36 14.20 -7.25
CA GLY A 69 -0.46 13.23 -7.97
C GLY A 69 -1.96 13.54 -7.91
N GLU A 70 -2.70 13.10 -8.93
CA GLU A 70 -4.17 13.17 -8.93
C GLU A 70 -4.79 12.36 -7.77
N PRO A 71 -6.00 12.72 -7.30
CA PRO A 71 -6.69 12.05 -6.20
C PRO A 71 -6.82 10.53 -6.40
N GLY A 72 -6.67 9.76 -5.33
CA GLY A 72 -6.57 8.31 -5.34
C GLY A 72 -7.82 7.55 -4.87
N TYR A 73 -8.82 8.26 -4.36
CA TYR A 73 -9.97 7.69 -3.62
C TYR A 73 -10.69 6.57 -4.37
N SER A 74 -10.91 6.74 -5.68
CA SER A 74 -11.63 5.75 -6.50
C SER A 74 -10.88 4.42 -6.60
N ALA A 75 -9.55 4.44 -6.68
CA ALA A 75 -8.74 3.22 -6.75
C ALA A 75 -8.67 2.50 -5.39
N ALA A 76 -8.69 3.24 -4.29
CA ALA A 76 -8.72 2.68 -2.94
C ALA A 76 -10.06 1.96 -2.67
N ALA A 77 -11.18 2.63 -2.99
CA ALA A 77 -12.52 2.05 -2.87
C ALA A 77 -12.70 0.81 -3.78
N ASP A 78 -12.16 0.85 -4.99
CA ASP A 78 -12.12 -0.31 -5.90
C ASP A 78 -11.42 -1.52 -5.26
N ALA A 79 -10.30 -1.32 -4.55
CA ALA A 79 -9.56 -2.40 -3.88
C ALA A 79 -10.32 -3.01 -2.70
N ASP A 80 -10.93 -2.18 -1.85
CA ASP A 80 -11.78 -2.67 -0.75
C ASP A 80 -13.02 -3.42 -1.30
N HIS A 81 -13.69 -2.87 -2.32
CA HIS A 81 -14.85 -3.52 -2.96
C HIS A 81 -14.51 -4.86 -3.61
N ALA A 82 -13.33 -4.98 -4.22
CA ALA A 82 -12.88 -6.23 -4.81
C ALA A 82 -12.85 -7.33 -3.73
N VAL A 83 -12.37 -7.00 -2.53
CA VAL A 83 -12.19 -7.97 -1.44
C VAL A 83 -13.48 -8.23 -0.68
N ASP A 84 -14.34 -7.22 -0.52
CA ASP A 84 -15.69 -7.42 0.00
C ASP A 84 -16.50 -8.34 -0.90
N ALA A 85 -16.42 -8.17 -2.22
CA ALA A 85 -17.07 -9.06 -3.19
C ALA A 85 -16.54 -10.51 -3.07
N GLN A 86 -15.25 -10.68 -2.82
CA GLN A 86 -14.66 -12.00 -2.60
C GLN A 86 -15.07 -12.63 -1.25
N THR A 87 -15.12 -11.82 -0.20
CA THR A 87 -15.56 -12.22 1.14
C THR A 87 -17.03 -12.62 1.14
N ALA A 88 -17.88 -11.81 0.51
CA ALA A 88 -19.31 -12.07 0.33
C ALA A 88 -19.57 -13.31 -0.53
N ALA A 89 -18.68 -13.64 -1.47
CA ALA A 89 -18.75 -14.88 -2.24
C ALA A 89 -18.42 -16.14 -1.41
N GLY A 90 -18.01 -16.00 -0.15
CA GLY A 90 -17.92 -17.06 0.86
C GLY A 90 -16.90 -18.17 0.60
N GLN A 91 -16.12 -18.08 -0.49
CA GLN A 91 -15.29 -19.19 -0.98
C GLN A 91 -13.81 -19.04 -0.64
N PHE A 92 -13.34 -17.83 -0.30
CA PHE A 92 -11.89 -17.54 -0.13
C PHE A 92 -11.53 -16.68 1.08
N ALA A 93 -12.50 -16.31 1.91
CA ALA A 93 -12.31 -15.51 3.12
C ALA A 93 -11.36 -16.14 4.16
N ALA A 94 -10.94 -17.40 3.95
CA ALA A 94 -10.01 -18.11 4.81
C ALA A 94 -8.54 -17.96 4.41
N ASP A 95 -8.23 -17.52 3.17
CA ASP A 95 -6.83 -17.38 2.76
C ASP A 95 -6.26 -16.03 3.20
N LYS A 96 -5.47 -16.08 4.27
CA LYS A 96 -4.77 -14.93 4.84
C LYS A 96 -3.92 -14.18 3.82
N ALA A 97 -3.40 -14.85 2.78
CA ALA A 97 -2.58 -14.20 1.75
C ALA A 97 -3.38 -13.19 0.92
N ILE A 98 -4.64 -13.50 0.62
CA ILE A 98 -5.51 -12.65 -0.20
C ILE A 98 -5.90 -11.41 0.61
N THR A 99 -6.34 -11.60 1.86
CA THR A 99 -6.66 -10.49 2.78
C THR A 99 -5.42 -9.62 3.04
N ALA A 100 -4.25 -10.22 3.21
CA ALA A 100 -2.98 -9.49 3.37
C ALA A 100 -2.69 -8.54 2.21
N TYR A 101 -2.84 -9.02 0.97
CA TYR A 101 -2.60 -8.22 -0.23
C TYR A 101 -3.61 -7.09 -0.39
N ALA A 102 -4.89 -7.39 -0.13
CA ALA A 102 -5.98 -6.44 -0.12
C ALA A 102 -5.75 -5.27 0.84
N ASP A 103 -5.52 -5.58 2.12
CA ASP A 103 -5.30 -4.58 3.15
C ASP A 103 -4.05 -3.74 2.86
N ALA A 104 -3.02 -4.37 2.28
CA ALA A 104 -1.82 -3.69 1.84
C ALA A 104 -2.09 -2.70 0.69
N ALA A 105 -2.79 -3.14 -0.36
CA ALA A 105 -3.10 -2.32 -1.52
C ALA A 105 -4.07 -1.16 -1.17
N ALA A 106 -5.14 -1.45 -0.42
CA ALA A 106 -6.11 -0.44 0.01
C ALA A 106 -5.46 0.59 0.95
N GLY A 107 -4.69 0.14 1.94
CA GLY A 107 -3.96 1.03 2.84
C GLY A 107 -3.01 1.97 2.10
N ALA A 108 -2.28 1.47 1.10
CA ALA A 108 -1.41 2.29 0.27
C ALA A 108 -2.19 3.35 -0.55
N ALA A 109 -3.28 2.95 -1.19
CA ALA A 109 -4.10 3.85 -2.00
C ALA A 109 -4.81 4.93 -1.17
N TYR A 110 -5.39 4.57 -0.02
CA TYR A 110 -5.98 5.55 0.90
C TYR A 110 -4.93 6.50 1.48
N ALA A 111 -3.74 6.00 1.83
CA ALA A 111 -2.66 6.87 2.30
C ALA A 111 -2.27 7.91 1.22
N ALA A 112 -2.22 7.50 -0.04
CA ALA A 112 -1.97 8.39 -1.16
C ALA A 112 -3.07 9.45 -1.35
N ASP A 113 -4.33 9.03 -1.22
CA ASP A 113 -5.48 9.91 -1.37
C ASP A 113 -5.54 11.00 -0.27
N VAL A 114 -5.46 10.59 1.00
CA VAL A 114 -5.45 11.55 2.11
C VAL A 114 -4.21 12.45 2.05
N ALA A 115 -3.07 11.94 1.57
CA ALA A 115 -1.89 12.76 1.34
C ALA A 115 -2.10 13.80 0.22
N ALA A 116 -2.82 13.44 -0.85
CA ALA A 116 -3.20 14.38 -1.90
C ALA A 116 -4.10 15.49 -1.36
N ASP A 117 -5.12 15.14 -0.56
CA ASP A 117 -6.00 16.12 0.08
C ASP A 117 -5.26 17.07 1.04
N LEU A 118 -4.29 16.56 1.80
CA LEU A 118 -3.39 17.38 2.63
C LEU A 118 -2.60 18.38 1.78
N THR A 119 -2.02 17.93 0.66
CA THR A 119 -1.27 18.82 -0.23
C THR A 119 -2.14 19.86 -0.92
N ALA A 120 -3.42 19.54 -1.15
CA ALA A 120 -4.42 20.47 -1.67
C ALA A 120 -4.98 21.44 -0.60
N GLY A 121 -4.61 21.26 0.67
CA GLY A 121 -5.06 22.11 1.78
C GLY A 121 -6.49 21.81 2.25
N ALA A 122 -7.00 20.58 2.04
CA ALA A 122 -8.31 20.19 2.50
C ALA A 122 -8.40 20.19 4.04
N ALA A 123 -9.41 20.87 4.60
CA ALA A 123 -9.53 21.11 6.04
C ALA A 123 -9.82 19.86 6.89
N TRP A 124 -10.28 18.78 6.27
CA TRP A 124 -10.64 17.53 6.97
C TRP A 124 -9.48 16.53 7.02
N ALA A 125 -8.49 16.65 6.14
CA ALA A 125 -7.39 15.71 6.07
C ALA A 125 -6.37 16.01 7.19
N ARG A 126 -5.96 14.98 7.95
CA ARG A 126 -4.90 15.10 8.96
C ARG A 126 -3.73 14.23 8.57
N ARG A 127 -2.53 14.75 8.84
CA ARG A 127 -1.27 14.05 8.57
C ARG A 127 -1.19 12.68 9.23
N GLU A 128 -1.71 12.58 10.45
CA GLU A 128 -1.79 11.32 11.21
C GLU A 128 -2.58 10.24 10.46
N ASP A 129 -3.67 10.64 9.77
CA ASP A 129 -4.50 9.70 9.02
C ASP A 129 -3.70 9.01 7.89
N VAL A 130 -2.76 9.73 7.24
CA VAL A 130 -1.86 9.14 6.23
C VAL A 130 -0.96 8.07 6.84
N TYR A 131 -0.38 8.33 8.01
CA TYR A 131 0.49 7.38 8.68
C TYR A 131 -0.28 6.15 9.18
N ASP A 132 -1.51 6.31 9.66
CA ASP A 132 -2.36 5.19 10.06
C ASP A 132 -2.76 4.30 8.90
N LEU A 133 -3.06 4.90 7.74
CA LEU A 133 -3.39 4.18 6.50
C LEU A 133 -2.15 3.47 5.92
N ALA A 134 -0.99 4.13 5.95
CA ALA A 134 0.27 3.48 5.60
C ALA A 134 0.60 2.32 6.56
N ALA A 135 0.34 2.48 7.86
CA ALA A 135 0.49 1.42 8.85
C ALA A 135 -0.50 0.27 8.63
N ARG A 136 -1.72 0.53 8.13
CA ARG A 136 -2.64 -0.53 7.66
C ARG A 136 -1.96 -1.36 6.58
N ALA A 137 -1.27 -0.72 5.63
CA ALA A 137 -0.59 -1.46 4.57
C ALA A 137 0.56 -2.34 5.10
N VAL A 138 1.33 -1.80 6.05
CA VAL A 138 2.40 -2.54 6.74
C VAL A 138 1.84 -3.75 7.48
N ARG A 139 0.74 -3.58 8.26
CA ARG A 139 0.10 -4.68 8.99
C ARG A 139 -0.45 -5.76 8.05
N GLY A 140 -1.09 -5.35 6.95
CA GLY A 140 -1.55 -6.25 5.91
C GLY A 140 -0.40 -7.11 5.38
N ALA A 141 0.68 -6.47 4.95
CA ALA A 141 1.85 -7.16 4.43
C ALA A 141 2.56 -8.05 5.47
N ALA A 142 2.70 -7.55 6.70
CA ALA A 142 3.37 -8.22 7.82
C ALA A 142 2.60 -9.41 8.40
N SER A 143 1.32 -9.56 8.06
CA SER A 143 0.52 -10.73 8.42
C SER A 143 1.06 -12.03 7.79
N HIS A 144 1.93 -11.92 6.78
CA HIS A 144 2.73 -13.01 6.25
C HIS A 144 4.17 -12.98 6.81
N PRO A 145 4.55 -13.87 7.76
CA PRO A 145 5.84 -13.77 8.47
C PRO A 145 7.10 -13.64 7.59
N PRO A 146 7.20 -14.33 6.42
CA PRO A 146 8.36 -14.18 5.53
C PRO A 146 8.63 -12.75 5.05
N THR A 147 7.64 -11.85 5.02
CA THR A 147 7.83 -10.47 4.54
C THR A 147 8.38 -9.53 5.61
N GLN A 148 8.30 -9.87 6.90
CA GLN A 148 8.55 -8.92 7.99
C GLN A 148 9.99 -8.38 8.03
N ALA A 149 10.97 -9.25 7.78
CA ALA A 149 12.38 -8.86 7.75
C ALA A 149 12.63 -7.87 6.61
N ASP A 150 12.09 -8.17 5.43
CA ASP A 150 12.29 -7.31 4.26
C ASP A 150 11.53 -5.98 4.37
N ILE A 151 10.32 -5.99 4.97
CA ILE A 151 9.57 -4.77 5.28
C ILE A 151 10.41 -3.85 6.18
N ARG A 152 11.06 -4.41 7.21
CA ARG A 152 11.94 -3.62 8.09
C ARG A 152 13.16 -3.09 7.34
N GLN A 153 13.80 -3.92 6.51
CA GLN A 153 14.93 -3.48 5.68
C GLN A 153 14.56 -2.35 4.72
N ASP A 154 13.40 -2.44 4.07
CA ASP A 154 12.91 -1.40 3.17
C ASP A 154 12.64 -0.09 3.92
N PHE A 155 12.05 -0.18 5.11
CA PHE A 155 11.81 0.98 5.96
C PHE A 155 13.12 1.67 6.32
N GLU A 156 14.12 0.92 6.79
CA GLU A 156 15.43 1.45 7.16
C GLU A 156 16.16 2.07 5.96
N ARG A 157 16.10 1.42 4.80
CA ARG A 157 16.64 1.96 3.54
C ARG A 157 15.98 3.28 3.17
N LEU A 158 14.66 3.39 3.31
CA LEU A 158 13.93 4.59 2.98
C LEU A 158 14.20 5.73 3.97
N VAL A 159 14.27 5.43 5.27
CA VAL A 159 14.68 6.40 6.30
C VAL A 159 16.08 6.93 6.01
N GLY A 160 17.05 6.05 5.74
CA GLY A 160 18.42 6.44 5.42
C GLY A 160 18.51 7.29 4.15
N ALA A 161 17.73 6.95 3.12
CA ALA A 161 17.66 7.74 1.90
C ALA A 161 17.03 9.12 2.11
N ALA A 162 15.90 9.19 2.82
CA ALA A 162 15.23 10.44 3.14
C ALA A 162 16.13 11.37 3.96
N GLN A 163 16.85 10.84 4.95
CA GLN A 163 17.78 11.62 5.76
C GLN A 163 19.01 12.06 4.94
N GLY A 164 19.64 11.15 4.20
CA GLY A 164 20.86 11.43 3.44
C GLY A 164 20.66 12.37 2.25
N GLN A 165 19.44 12.47 1.74
CA GLN A 165 19.07 13.36 0.64
C GLN A 165 18.18 14.53 1.10
N GLU A 166 18.00 14.70 2.41
CA GLU A 166 17.22 15.79 3.01
C GLU A 166 15.79 15.89 2.45
N TRP A 167 15.14 14.75 2.22
CA TRP A 167 13.77 14.72 1.72
C TRP A 167 12.81 15.35 2.73
N ASP A 168 11.89 16.15 2.20
CA ASP A 168 10.76 16.73 2.92
C ASP A 168 9.42 16.29 2.29
N ASP A 169 8.31 16.86 2.77
CA ASP A 169 6.95 16.55 2.27
C ASP A 169 6.69 16.99 0.84
N ARG A 170 7.67 17.63 0.18
CA ARG A 170 7.59 18.12 -1.19
C ARG A 170 8.57 17.40 -2.09
N THR A 171 9.32 16.44 -1.56
CA THR A 171 10.37 15.74 -2.28
C THR A 171 9.84 14.41 -2.83
N PRO A 172 9.74 14.25 -4.17
CA PRO A 172 9.29 13.00 -4.78
C PRO A 172 10.24 11.86 -4.46
N VAL A 173 9.68 10.68 -4.22
CA VAL A 173 10.45 9.46 -4.03
C VAL A 173 10.89 8.96 -5.41
N PRO A 174 12.20 8.74 -5.64
CA PRO A 174 12.69 8.24 -6.92
C PRO A 174 12.05 6.90 -7.30
N ALA A 175 11.74 6.73 -8.59
CA ALA A 175 11.04 5.55 -9.09
C ALA A 175 11.74 4.21 -8.75
N THR A 176 13.05 4.26 -8.54
CA THR A 176 13.90 3.11 -8.15
C THR A 176 13.56 2.52 -6.78
N PHE A 177 12.76 3.20 -5.95
CA PHE A 177 12.26 2.66 -4.68
C PHE A 177 11.00 1.80 -4.82
N PHE A 178 10.26 1.90 -5.92
CA PHE A 178 9.05 1.10 -6.16
C PHE A 178 9.36 -0.22 -6.88
N GLY A 179 10.49 -0.31 -7.59
CA GLY A 179 10.95 -1.53 -8.27
C GLY A 179 11.46 -2.60 -7.32
N THR A 180 11.39 -3.86 -7.77
CA THR A 180 11.81 -5.08 -7.06
C THR A 180 13.16 -4.95 -6.37
#